data_AF-A0A1M7MNR7-F1
#
_entry.id   AF-A0A1M7MNR7-F1
#
_cell.length_a   1.000
_cell.length_b   1.000
_cell.length_c   1.000
_cell.angle_alpha   90.00
_cell.angle_beta   90.00
_cell.angle_gamma   90.00
#
_symmetry.space_group_name_H-M   'P 1'
#
loop_
_entity.id
_entity.type
_entity.pdbx_description
1 polymer ?
#
loop_
_entity_poly.entity_id
_entity_poly.type
_entity_poly.pdbx_seq_one_letter_code
_entity_poly.pdbx_strand_id
1 'polypeptide(L)'
;MMFSIFNFGKRKKEQALREREQAKRIKRTERNLTKSAAINTQAIDVLNQSILNSNGIRQGIDVFNNQVADFQKTVDENRSLQVELQQQQNRLADWEDDLKDRKEAIRKEEISIHIRSENVRKDEQRVAIKDADLDAERQNIKDERSAMKDRVAKAEKAEKECNQEKETYEEKQKTADALKDEYKAKIANLETREKECSERESSIASRLAEVEEKERTFESREREKREAFEAEKERWEKDRSEIENNLNEKIKEYDRKLADMEAVSETFDNIKYDDSEDGKKAKIVVKETIRVSIKALEESIQKFKELDEKYASGTFKGFSVPIDEINLAYEELKSQYAAIKEHAESSGLDFSVWLGKIENCVLEADKYLKSFFFAESYRNIVEGLSYCKGYEDIITILNNYASASEAPGEEASDTSDGWIDLYKVLYDDEYDEATDYTEFDIKQLKRQYRKMAKMFHPDKATEDNREEYTERFKQLNEAWDILSNAEKRATYDSTYVASRDSHKTREK
;
A
#
# COMPACT_ATOMS: atom_id res chain seq x y z
N MET A 1 98.26 -78.86 -232.88
CA MET A 1 98.22 -78.39 -234.27
C MET A 1 96.77 -78.10 -234.64
N MET A 2 96.46 -76.82 -234.91
CA MET A 2 95.41 -76.32 -235.83
C MET A 2 93.93 -76.81 -235.72
N PHE A 3 93.27 -76.63 -234.57
CA PHE A 3 91.79 -76.48 -234.41
C PHE A 3 91.48 -76.11 -232.93
N SER A 4 91.68 -74.90 -232.38
CA SER A 4 91.49 -73.52 -232.81
C SER A 4 90.09 -72.93 -232.52
N ILE A 5 90.03 -72.19 -231.40
CA ILE A 5 89.40 -70.85 -231.27
C ILE A 5 87.86 -70.75 -231.40
N PHE A 6 87.08 -71.60 -230.72
CA PHE A 6 85.65 -71.25 -230.59
C PHE A 6 84.95 -71.44 -229.24
N ASN A 7 85.34 -72.35 -228.35
CA ASN A 7 84.50 -72.61 -227.15
C ASN A 7 85.16 -72.34 -225.79
N PHE A 8 86.23 -71.53 -225.78
CA PHE A 8 86.85 -71.00 -224.55
C PHE A 8 86.13 -69.73 -224.01
N GLY A 9 85.21 -69.14 -224.79
CA GLY A 9 84.51 -67.89 -224.42
C GLY A 9 83.20 -68.05 -223.62
N LYS A 10 82.53 -69.21 -223.69
CA LYS A 10 81.23 -69.40 -223.03
C LYS A 10 81.34 -69.79 -221.55
N ARG A 11 82.36 -70.57 -221.17
CA ARG A 11 82.51 -71.08 -219.80
C ARG A 11 82.95 -70.03 -218.77
N LYS A 12 83.62 -68.94 -219.18
CA LYS A 12 84.03 -67.86 -218.25
C LYS A 12 82.98 -66.77 -218.01
N LYS A 13 82.03 -66.57 -218.93
CA LYS A 13 80.98 -65.55 -218.75
C LYS A 13 79.81 -66.02 -217.88
N GLU A 14 79.48 -67.30 -217.88
CA GLU A 14 78.39 -67.82 -217.03
C GLU A 14 78.76 -67.95 -215.55
N GLN A 15 80.03 -68.16 -215.23
CA GLN A 15 80.47 -68.29 -213.84
C GLN A 15 80.53 -66.92 -213.12
N ALA A 16 80.96 -65.87 -213.84
CA ALA A 16 81.00 -64.50 -213.30
C ALA A 16 79.61 -63.86 -213.11
N LEU A 17 78.57 -64.34 -213.82
CA LEU A 17 77.21 -63.82 -213.67
C LEU A 17 76.53 -64.35 -212.40
N ARG A 18 76.74 -65.63 -212.04
CA ARG A 18 76.09 -66.25 -210.87
C ARG A 18 76.60 -65.70 -209.53
N GLU A 19 77.88 -65.42 -209.42
CA GLU A 19 78.47 -64.87 -208.19
C GLU A 19 77.96 -63.45 -207.90
N ARG A 20 77.70 -62.67 -208.96
CA ARG A 20 77.17 -61.30 -208.84
C ARG A 20 75.71 -61.26 -208.39
N GLU A 21 74.94 -62.32 -208.62
CA GLU A 21 73.56 -62.46 -208.13
C GLU A 21 73.50 -62.93 -206.67
N GLN A 22 74.39 -63.82 -206.22
CA GLN A 22 74.44 -64.26 -204.82
C GLN A 22 74.83 -63.11 -203.87
N ALA A 23 75.79 -62.28 -204.24
CA ALA A 23 76.19 -61.12 -203.42
C ALA A 23 75.04 -60.09 -203.22
N LYS A 24 74.13 -59.96 -204.20
CA LYS A 24 72.97 -59.07 -204.08
C LYS A 24 71.90 -59.61 -203.12
N ARG A 25 71.77 -60.93 -202.97
CA ARG A 25 70.79 -61.53 -202.05
C ARG A 25 71.20 -61.37 -200.58
N ILE A 26 72.47 -61.58 -200.26
CA ILE A 26 72.99 -61.49 -198.89
C ILE A 26 72.86 -60.07 -198.31
N LYS A 27 73.14 -59.04 -199.13
CA LYS A 27 73.04 -57.64 -198.70
C LYS A 27 71.60 -57.20 -198.40
N ARG A 28 70.60 -57.93 -198.90
CA ARG A 28 69.18 -57.64 -198.66
C ARG A 28 68.70 -58.24 -197.33
N THR A 29 69.21 -59.41 -196.95
CA THR A 29 68.85 -60.09 -195.70
C THR A 29 69.40 -59.36 -194.47
N GLU A 30 70.62 -58.82 -194.53
CA GLU A 30 71.21 -58.07 -193.39
C GLU A 30 70.46 -56.77 -193.04
N ARG A 31 69.93 -56.07 -194.05
CA ARG A 31 69.10 -54.86 -193.83
C ARG A 31 67.77 -55.16 -193.15
N ASN A 32 67.22 -56.36 -193.33
CA ASN A 32 65.96 -56.72 -192.71
C ASN A 32 66.15 -57.09 -191.24
N LEU A 33 67.26 -57.75 -190.88
CA LEU A 33 67.57 -58.10 -189.48
C LEU A 33 67.82 -56.85 -188.62
N THR A 34 68.52 -55.86 -189.16
CA THR A 34 68.80 -54.59 -188.44
C THR A 34 67.54 -53.77 -188.16
N LYS A 35 66.53 -53.80 -189.04
CA LYS A 35 65.23 -53.15 -188.77
C LYS A 35 64.42 -53.86 -187.67
N SER A 36 64.48 -55.18 -187.60
CA SER A 36 63.74 -55.95 -186.57
C SER A 36 64.30 -55.71 -185.16
N ALA A 37 65.62 -55.58 -185.02
CA ALA A 37 66.24 -55.35 -183.71
C ALA A 37 65.82 -54.00 -183.09
N ALA A 38 65.75 -52.94 -183.91
CA ALA A 38 65.39 -51.59 -183.44
C ALA A 38 63.96 -51.52 -182.85
N ILE A 39 63.00 -52.22 -183.46
CA ILE A 39 61.60 -52.22 -183.02
C ILE A 39 61.44 -52.87 -181.64
N ASN A 40 62.17 -53.96 -181.38
CA ASN A 40 62.06 -54.66 -180.10
C ASN A 40 62.63 -53.86 -178.91
N THR A 41 63.72 -53.11 -179.11
CA THR A 41 64.24 -52.20 -178.07
C THR A 41 63.24 -51.11 -177.71
N GLN A 42 62.53 -50.55 -178.70
CA GLN A 42 61.56 -49.49 -178.46
C GLN A 42 60.32 -49.98 -177.70
N ALA A 43 59.92 -51.24 -177.86
CA ALA A 43 58.81 -51.84 -177.13
C ALA A 43 59.12 -52.09 -175.64
N ILE A 44 60.36 -52.42 -175.30
CA ILE A 44 60.78 -52.68 -173.91
C ILE A 44 60.78 -51.39 -173.08
N ASP A 45 61.23 -50.26 -173.66
CA ASP A 45 61.24 -48.97 -172.94
C ASP A 45 59.84 -48.46 -172.58
N VAL A 46 58.84 -48.71 -173.43
CA VAL A 46 57.44 -48.30 -173.17
C VAL A 46 56.84 -49.05 -171.97
N LEU A 47 57.17 -50.34 -171.81
CA LEU A 47 56.67 -51.14 -170.67
C LEU A 47 57.27 -50.67 -169.33
N ASN A 48 58.55 -50.32 -169.30
CA ASN A 48 59.20 -49.85 -168.08
C ASN A 48 58.63 -48.51 -167.58
N GLN A 49 58.24 -47.60 -168.49
CA GLN A 49 57.56 -46.36 -168.09
C GLN A 49 56.18 -46.60 -167.47
N SER A 50 55.44 -47.62 -167.92
CA SER A 50 54.10 -47.91 -167.38
C SER A 50 54.13 -48.46 -165.95
N ILE A 51 55.12 -49.28 -165.62
CA ILE A 51 55.28 -49.85 -164.26
C ILE A 51 55.59 -48.76 -163.23
N LEU A 52 56.43 -47.78 -163.58
CA LEU A 52 56.75 -46.65 -162.71
C LEU A 52 55.50 -45.81 -162.37
N ASN A 53 54.60 -45.60 -163.33
CA ASN A 53 53.33 -44.89 -163.08
C ASN A 53 52.39 -45.66 -162.15
N SER A 54 52.32 -46.99 -162.24
CA SER A 54 51.45 -47.77 -161.35
C SER A 54 51.88 -47.72 -159.87
N ASN A 55 53.19 -47.62 -159.60
CA ASN A 55 53.69 -47.53 -158.24
C ASN A 55 53.40 -46.16 -157.59
N GLY A 56 53.37 -45.08 -158.38
CA GLY A 56 52.99 -43.75 -157.89
C GLY A 56 51.52 -43.65 -157.44
N ILE A 57 50.60 -44.30 -158.16
CA ILE A 57 49.17 -44.33 -157.80
C ILE A 57 48.94 -45.08 -156.48
N ARG A 58 49.70 -46.16 -156.22
CA ARG A 58 49.55 -46.97 -155.01
C ARG A 58 49.91 -46.18 -153.74
N GLN A 59 50.98 -45.40 -153.77
CA GLN A 59 51.34 -44.52 -152.65
C GLN A 59 50.28 -43.45 -152.37
N GLY A 60 49.61 -42.92 -153.40
CA GLY A 60 48.52 -41.95 -153.24
C GLY A 60 47.29 -42.53 -152.52
N ILE A 61 46.95 -43.79 -152.80
CA ILE A 61 45.83 -44.49 -152.16
C ILE A 61 46.11 -44.74 -150.66
N ASP A 62 47.34 -45.12 -150.32
CA ASP A 62 47.72 -45.37 -148.92
C ASP A 62 47.65 -44.09 -148.07
N VAL A 63 48.05 -42.94 -148.62
CA VAL A 63 47.93 -41.63 -147.93
C VAL A 63 46.47 -41.25 -147.70
N PHE A 64 45.60 -41.45 -148.69
CA PHE A 64 44.17 -41.15 -148.57
C PHE A 64 43.49 -42.01 -147.50
N ASN A 65 43.80 -43.31 -147.45
CA ASN A 65 43.24 -44.21 -146.44
C ASN A 65 43.64 -43.82 -145.01
N ASN A 66 44.87 -43.35 -144.81
CA ASN A 66 45.32 -42.84 -143.51
C ASN A 66 44.55 -41.57 -143.10
N GLN A 67 44.33 -40.63 -144.02
CA GLN A 67 43.54 -39.42 -143.74
C GLN A 67 42.08 -39.75 -143.39
N VAL A 68 41.46 -40.71 -144.08
CA VAL A 68 40.10 -41.16 -143.77
C VAL A 68 40.03 -41.79 -142.37
N ALA A 69 41.04 -42.55 -141.96
CA ALA A 69 41.11 -43.12 -140.61
C ALA A 69 41.21 -42.03 -139.52
N ASP A 70 42.01 -40.98 -139.75
CA ASP A 70 42.12 -39.85 -138.82
C ASP A 70 40.82 -39.05 -138.70
N PHE A 71 40.11 -38.83 -139.82
CA PHE A 71 38.78 -38.21 -139.80
C PHE A 71 37.77 -39.06 -139.04
N GLN A 72 37.78 -40.38 -139.26
CA GLN A 72 36.90 -41.30 -138.56
C GLN A 72 37.12 -41.24 -137.04
N LYS A 73 38.39 -41.21 -136.60
CA LYS A 73 38.76 -41.05 -135.20
C LYS A 73 38.23 -39.73 -134.61
N THR A 74 38.36 -38.63 -135.34
CA THR A 74 37.87 -37.30 -134.91
C THR A 74 36.34 -37.26 -134.80
N VAL A 75 35.63 -37.98 -135.69
CA VAL A 75 34.16 -38.10 -135.64
C VAL A 75 33.72 -38.91 -134.42
N ASP A 76 34.42 -39.99 -134.11
CA ASP A 76 34.13 -40.81 -132.93
C ASP A 76 34.43 -40.04 -131.62
N GLU A 77 35.51 -39.25 -131.59
CA GLU A 77 35.81 -38.32 -130.49
C GLU A 77 34.68 -37.29 -130.31
N ASN A 78 34.18 -36.67 -131.38
CA ASN A 78 33.06 -35.73 -131.30
C ASN A 78 31.77 -36.38 -130.79
N ARG A 79 31.47 -37.61 -131.24
CA ARG A 79 30.32 -38.37 -130.74
C ARG A 79 30.47 -38.66 -129.24
N SER A 80 31.67 -39.00 -128.78
CA SER A 80 31.95 -39.23 -127.36
C SER A 80 31.74 -37.97 -126.52
N LEU A 81 32.23 -36.82 -126.98
CA LEU A 81 32.02 -35.52 -126.31
C LEU A 81 30.55 -35.11 -126.28
N GLN A 82 29.78 -35.42 -127.31
CA GLN A 82 28.35 -35.13 -127.35
C GLN A 82 27.57 -35.98 -126.33
N VAL A 83 27.95 -37.25 -126.15
CA VAL A 83 27.41 -38.11 -125.08
C VAL A 83 27.79 -37.56 -123.70
N GLU A 84 29.04 -37.14 -123.52
CA GLU A 84 29.50 -36.55 -122.25
C GLU A 84 28.75 -35.24 -121.94
N LEU A 85 28.57 -34.36 -122.92
CA LEU A 85 27.77 -33.14 -122.78
C LEU A 85 26.33 -33.44 -122.35
N GLN A 86 25.69 -34.44 -122.97
CA GLN A 86 24.34 -34.85 -122.60
C GLN A 86 24.29 -35.39 -121.16
N GLN A 87 25.30 -36.15 -120.73
CA GLN A 87 25.39 -36.62 -119.34
C GLN A 87 25.54 -35.46 -118.35
N GLN A 88 26.33 -34.44 -118.68
CA GLN A 88 26.48 -33.24 -117.84
C GLN A 88 25.19 -32.41 -117.79
N GLN A 89 24.48 -32.28 -118.91
CA GLN A 89 23.16 -31.61 -118.95
C GLN A 89 22.13 -32.32 -118.07
N ASN A 90 22.08 -33.66 -118.13
CA ASN A 90 21.19 -34.43 -117.26
C ASN A 90 21.55 -34.26 -115.77
N ARG A 91 22.85 -34.28 -115.42
CA ARG A 91 23.30 -34.03 -114.04
C ARG A 91 22.94 -32.63 -113.54
N LEU A 92 23.02 -31.62 -114.40
CA LEU A 92 22.61 -30.26 -114.05
C LEU A 92 21.12 -30.18 -113.77
N ALA A 93 20.29 -30.83 -114.61
CA ALA A 93 18.84 -30.90 -114.37
C ALA A 93 18.51 -31.59 -113.03
N ASP A 94 19.16 -32.72 -112.73
CA ASP A 94 19.00 -33.42 -111.44
C ASP A 94 19.39 -32.52 -110.25
N TRP A 95 20.45 -31.73 -110.39
CA TRP A 95 20.88 -30.76 -109.36
C TRP A 95 19.92 -29.59 -109.21
N GLU A 96 19.35 -29.08 -110.31
CA GLU A 96 18.33 -28.03 -110.27
C GLU A 96 17.06 -28.50 -109.56
N ASP A 97 16.63 -29.74 -109.81
CA ASP A 97 15.50 -30.35 -109.12
C ASP A 97 15.80 -30.58 -107.63
N ASP A 98 16.97 -31.12 -107.25
CA ASP A 98 17.38 -31.27 -105.83
C ASP A 98 17.45 -29.90 -105.12
N LEU A 99 17.98 -28.87 -105.77
CA LEU A 99 18.01 -27.51 -105.24
C LEU A 99 16.61 -26.94 -105.00
N LYS A 100 15.67 -27.22 -105.91
CA LYS A 100 14.28 -26.80 -105.78
C LYS A 100 13.59 -27.52 -104.62
N ASP A 101 13.78 -28.83 -104.51
CA ASP A 101 13.24 -29.64 -103.41
C ASP A 101 13.80 -29.19 -102.05
N ARG A 102 15.11 -28.91 -101.97
CA ARG A 102 15.74 -28.34 -100.75
C ARG A 102 15.18 -26.97 -100.41
N LYS A 103 14.97 -26.09 -101.39
CA LYS A 103 14.36 -24.77 -101.16
C LYS A 103 12.94 -24.90 -100.61
N GLU A 104 12.16 -25.84 -101.13
CA GLU A 104 10.82 -26.12 -100.61
C GLU A 104 10.86 -26.73 -99.20
N ALA A 105 11.83 -27.61 -98.92
CA ALA A 105 12.05 -28.17 -97.58
C ALA A 105 12.42 -27.07 -96.56
N ILE A 106 13.38 -26.21 -96.90
CA ILE A 106 13.78 -25.06 -96.06
C ILE A 106 12.58 -24.15 -95.79
N ARG A 107 11.77 -23.83 -96.82
CA ARG A 107 10.57 -23.01 -96.63
C ARG A 107 9.56 -23.64 -95.67
N LYS A 108 9.35 -24.97 -95.74
CA LYS A 108 8.48 -25.69 -94.80
C LYS A 108 9.04 -25.66 -93.38
N GLU A 109 10.34 -25.79 -93.22
CA GLU A 109 11.02 -25.68 -91.93
C GLU A 109 10.94 -24.26 -91.36
N GLU A 110 11.14 -23.23 -92.16
CA GLU A 110 11.00 -21.82 -91.77
C GLU A 110 9.59 -21.52 -91.25
N ILE A 111 8.55 -21.97 -91.97
CA ILE A 111 7.15 -21.84 -91.52
C ILE A 111 6.95 -22.58 -90.20
N SER A 112 7.50 -23.78 -90.06
CA SER A 112 7.39 -24.58 -88.83
C SER A 112 8.14 -23.95 -87.65
N ILE A 113 9.31 -23.35 -87.89
CA ILE A 113 10.06 -22.58 -86.89
C ILE A 113 9.27 -21.34 -86.48
N HIS A 114 8.70 -20.62 -87.44
CA HIS A 114 7.90 -19.43 -87.17
C HIS A 114 6.68 -19.76 -86.29
N ILE A 115 5.92 -20.80 -86.65
CA ILE A 115 4.78 -21.27 -85.84
C ILE A 115 5.23 -21.68 -84.43
N ARG A 116 6.35 -22.41 -84.30
CA ARG A 116 6.91 -22.77 -82.99
C ARG A 116 7.33 -21.54 -82.18
N SER A 117 8.00 -20.56 -82.80
CA SER A 117 8.43 -19.33 -82.13
C SER A 117 7.24 -18.50 -81.63
N GLU A 118 6.14 -18.45 -82.40
CA GLU A 118 4.93 -17.75 -82.01
C GLU A 118 4.20 -18.47 -80.85
N ASN A 119 4.20 -19.81 -80.86
CA ASN A 119 3.67 -20.59 -79.75
C ASN A 119 4.50 -20.39 -78.47
N VAL A 120 5.82 -20.42 -78.57
CA VAL A 120 6.73 -20.12 -77.45
C VAL A 120 6.47 -18.73 -76.91
N ARG A 121 6.34 -17.71 -77.77
CA ARG A 121 6.00 -16.35 -77.35
C ARG A 121 4.68 -16.27 -76.58
N LYS A 122 3.64 -16.99 -77.04
CA LYS A 122 2.35 -17.07 -76.33
C LYS A 122 2.46 -17.81 -75.00
N ASP A 123 3.31 -18.84 -74.90
CA ASP A 123 3.60 -19.53 -73.66
C ASP A 123 4.36 -18.61 -72.68
N GLU A 124 5.38 -17.89 -73.14
CA GLU A 124 6.11 -16.89 -72.35
C GLU A 124 5.17 -15.81 -71.80
N GLN A 125 4.25 -15.28 -72.63
CA GLN A 125 3.22 -14.34 -72.17
C GLN A 125 2.31 -14.95 -71.10
N ARG A 126 1.88 -16.21 -71.27
CA ARG A 126 1.05 -16.90 -70.26
C ARG A 126 1.80 -17.15 -68.96
N VAL A 127 3.09 -17.46 -69.03
CA VAL A 127 3.94 -17.63 -67.84
C VAL A 127 4.12 -16.29 -67.13
N ALA A 128 4.41 -15.22 -67.87
CA ALA A 128 4.55 -13.88 -67.29
C ALA A 128 3.27 -13.39 -66.58
N ILE A 129 2.09 -13.67 -67.15
CA ILE A 129 0.80 -13.36 -66.50
C ILE A 129 0.64 -14.19 -65.22
N LYS A 130 0.93 -15.50 -65.26
CA LYS A 130 0.87 -16.35 -64.07
C LYS A 130 1.86 -15.93 -62.99
N ASP A 131 3.07 -15.54 -63.35
CA ASP A 131 4.07 -15.07 -62.41
C ASP A 131 3.62 -13.76 -61.74
N ALA A 132 3.02 -12.84 -62.51
CA ALA A 132 2.43 -11.62 -61.96
C ALA A 132 1.24 -11.90 -61.03
N ASP A 133 0.36 -12.85 -61.39
CA ASP A 133 -0.76 -13.28 -60.55
C ASP A 133 -0.26 -13.94 -59.25
N LEU A 134 0.78 -14.78 -59.33
CA LEU A 134 1.42 -15.41 -58.17
C LEU A 134 2.10 -14.39 -57.26
N ASP A 135 2.74 -13.36 -57.81
CA ASP A 135 3.35 -12.29 -57.03
C ASP A 135 2.28 -11.41 -56.35
N ALA A 136 1.15 -11.15 -57.02
CA ALA A 136 0.00 -10.50 -56.41
C ALA A 136 -0.59 -11.34 -55.27
N GLU A 137 -0.73 -12.67 -55.46
CA GLU A 137 -1.21 -13.59 -54.41
C GLU A 137 -0.23 -13.66 -53.24
N ARG A 138 1.08 -13.72 -53.49
CA ARG A 138 2.12 -13.66 -52.44
C ARG A 138 2.05 -12.36 -51.65
N GLN A 139 1.83 -11.24 -52.32
CA GLN A 139 1.68 -9.94 -51.66
C GLN A 139 0.40 -9.90 -50.81
N ASN A 140 -0.72 -10.41 -51.33
CA ASN A 140 -1.96 -10.52 -50.55
C ASN A 140 -1.79 -11.43 -49.32
N ILE A 141 -1.15 -12.59 -49.46
CA ILE A 141 -0.82 -13.48 -48.33
C ILE A 141 0.07 -12.78 -47.30
N LYS A 142 1.04 -11.98 -47.75
CA LYS A 142 1.92 -11.21 -46.86
C LYS A 142 1.15 -10.15 -46.08
N ASP A 143 0.26 -9.43 -46.76
CA ASP A 143 -0.57 -8.38 -46.16
C ASP A 143 -1.57 -9.01 -45.17
N GLU A 144 -2.22 -10.12 -45.52
CA GLU A 144 -3.09 -10.89 -44.64
C GLU A 144 -2.34 -11.41 -43.40
N ARG A 145 -1.12 -11.93 -43.57
CA ARG A 145 -0.27 -12.36 -42.43
C ARG A 145 0.09 -11.20 -41.52
N SER A 146 0.39 -10.02 -42.07
CA SER A 146 0.69 -8.83 -41.29
C SER A 146 -0.54 -8.36 -40.49
N ALA A 147 -1.71 -8.31 -41.14
CA ALA A 147 -2.98 -7.97 -40.50
C ALA A 147 -3.35 -9.00 -39.41
N MET A 148 -3.11 -10.29 -39.66
CA MET A 148 -3.35 -11.34 -38.67
C MET A 148 -2.42 -11.20 -37.47
N LYS A 149 -1.13 -10.89 -37.69
CA LYS A 149 -0.17 -10.62 -36.61
C LYS A 149 -0.61 -9.44 -35.75
N ASP A 150 -1.10 -8.37 -36.37
CA ASP A 150 -1.61 -7.21 -35.64
C ASP A 150 -2.89 -7.53 -34.84
N ARG A 151 -3.78 -8.36 -35.39
CA ARG A 151 -4.98 -8.84 -34.66
C ARG A 151 -4.61 -9.72 -33.47
N VAL A 152 -3.64 -10.62 -33.63
CA VAL A 152 -3.11 -11.45 -32.54
C VAL A 152 -2.47 -10.57 -31.47
N ALA A 153 -1.61 -9.61 -31.84
CA ALA A 153 -0.99 -8.70 -30.88
C ALA A 153 -2.01 -7.87 -30.10
N LYS A 154 -3.08 -7.39 -30.77
CA LYS A 154 -4.19 -6.70 -30.10
C LYS A 154 -4.95 -7.62 -29.13
N ALA A 155 -5.20 -8.87 -29.52
CA ALA A 155 -5.86 -9.86 -28.66
C ALA A 155 -5.01 -10.22 -27.44
N GLU A 156 -3.70 -10.47 -27.63
CA GLU A 156 -2.76 -10.73 -26.55
C GLU A 156 -2.66 -9.55 -25.57
N LYS A 157 -2.69 -8.31 -26.08
CA LYS A 157 -2.71 -7.12 -25.23
C LYS A 157 -3.99 -7.06 -24.40
N ALA A 158 -5.15 -7.27 -25.02
CA ALA A 158 -6.44 -7.27 -24.33
C ALA A 158 -6.54 -8.41 -23.30
N GLU A 159 -5.97 -9.58 -23.59
CA GLU A 159 -5.90 -10.70 -22.65
C GLU A 159 -5.03 -10.37 -21.43
N LYS A 160 -3.87 -9.73 -21.64
CA LYS A 160 -3.02 -9.25 -20.55
C LYS A 160 -3.73 -8.21 -19.67
N GLU A 161 -4.41 -7.24 -20.29
CA GLU A 161 -5.21 -6.22 -19.57
C GLU A 161 -6.33 -6.88 -18.75
N CYS A 162 -7.07 -7.82 -19.33
CA CYS A 162 -8.11 -8.59 -18.64
C CYS A 162 -7.56 -9.41 -17.46
N ASN A 163 -6.41 -10.08 -17.66
CA ASN A 163 -5.76 -10.85 -16.59
C ASN A 163 -5.27 -9.94 -15.45
N GLN A 164 -4.69 -8.78 -15.76
CA GLN A 164 -4.30 -7.79 -14.75
C GLN A 164 -5.52 -7.31 -13.96
N GLU A 165 -6.61 -6.95 -14.63
CA GLU A 165 -7.85 -6.54 -13.95
C GLU A 165 -8.36 -7.67 -13.04
N LYS A 166 -8.38 -8.91 -13.53
CA LYS A 166 -8.78 -10.07 -12.74
C LYS A 166 -7.93 -10.25 -11.48
N GLU A 167 -6.60 -10.14 -11.60
CA GLU A 167 -5.69 -10.19 -10.45
C GLU A 167 -6.02 -9.09 -9.43
N THR A 168 -6.26 -7.85 -9.88
CA THR A 168 -6.65 -6.76 -8.96
C THR A 168 -8.00 -7.03 -8.27
N TYR A 169 -8.95 -7.68 -8.94
CA TYR A 169 -10.23 -8.06 -8.33
C TYR A 169 -10.05 -9.19 -7.32
N GLU A 170 -9.22 -10.19 -7.61
CA GLU A 170 -8.90 -11.27 -6.68
C GLU A 170 -8.19 -10.74 -5.42
N GLU A 171 -7.29 -9.76 -5.56
CA GLU A 171 -6.67 -9.09 -4.42
C GLU A 171 -7.69 -8.30 -3.59
N LYS A 172 -8.55 -7.50 -4.24
CA LYS A 172 -9.65 -6.79 -3.55
C LYS A 172 -10.57 -7.76 -2.81
N GLN A 173 -10.88 -8.91 -3.42
CA GLN A 173 -11.70 -9.93 -2.77
C GLN A 173 -11.02 -10.50 -1.53
N LYS A 174 -9.72 -10.85 -1.61
CA LYS A 174 -8.95 -11.30 -0.44
C LYS A 174 -8.94 -10.27 0.69
N THR A 175 -8.77 -8.99 0.37
CA THR A 175 -8.81 -7.91 1.38
C THR A 175 -10.20 -7.77 1.99
N ALA A 176 -11.27 -7.90 1.20
CA ALA A 176 -12.63 -7.85 1.69
C ALA A 176 -12.98 -9.05 2.58
N ASP A 177 -12.51 -10.24 2.24
CA ASP A 177 -12.69 -11.45 3.05
C ASP A 177 -11.92 -11.35 4.38
N ALA A 178 -10.69 -10.81 4.36
CA ALA A 178 -9.92 -10.55 5.57
C ALA A 178 -10.63 -9.54 6.50
N LEU A 179 -11.13 -8.43 5.95
CA LEU A 179 -11.93 -7.46 6.71
C LEU A 179 -13.21 -8.09 7.27
N LYS A 180 -13.89 -8.94 6.49
CA LYS A 180 -15.09 -9.65 6.93
C LYS A 180 -14.80 -10.55 8.13
N ASP A 181 -13.67 -11.25 8.13
CA ASP A 181 -13.28 -12.10 9.26
C ASP A 181 -12.86 -11.27 10.48
N GLU A 182 -12.21 -10.12 10.29
CA GLU A 182 -11.95 -9.16 11.37
C GLU A 182 -13.25 -8.65 12.01
N TYR A 183 -14.24 -8.26 11.19
CA TYR A 183 -15.54 -7.81 11.69
C TYR A 183 -16.30 -8.93 12.42
N LYS A 184 -16.24 -10.18 11.94
CA LYS A 184 -16.81 -11.32 12.67
C LYS A 184 -16.15 -11.50 14.03
N ALA A 185 -14.83 -11.38 14.11
CA ALA A 185 -14.11 -11.48 15.38
C ALA A 185 -14.50 -10.34 16.34
N LYS A 186 -14.65 -9.11 15.83
CA LYS A 186 -15.15 -7.97 16.61
C LYS A 186 -16.58 -8.19 17.12
N ILE A 187 -17.48 -8.71 16.28
CA ILE A 187 -18.85 -9.04 16.67
C ILE A 187 -18.86 -10.11 17.77
N ALA A 188 -18.08 -11.19 17.60
CA ALA A 188 -17.99 -12.24 18.63
C ALA A 188 -17.46 -11.71 19.97
N ASN A 189 -16.48 -10.80 19.94
CA ASN A 189 -16.01 -10.12 21.16
C ASN A 189 -17.13 -9.28 21.82
N LEU A 190 -17.88 -8.52 21.01
CA LEU A 190 -19.01 -7.75 21.53
C LEU A 190 -20.08 -8.64 22.15
N GLU A 191 -20.42 -9.78 21.53
CA GLU A 191 -21.36 -10.76 22.08
C GLU A 191 -20.87 -11.34 23.41
N THR A 192 -19.57 -11.65 23.54
CA THR A 192 -19.01 -12.11 24.81
C THR A 192 -19.12 -11.04 25.90
N ARG A 193 -18.87 -9.77 25.55
CA ARG A 193 -18.94 -8.66 26.50
C ARG A 193 -20.38 -8.33 26.90
N GLU A 194 -21.32 -8.45 25.97
CA GLU A 194 -22.76 -8.30 26.25
C GLU A 194 -23.24 -9.37 27.23
N LYS A 195 -22.78 -10.62 27.05
CA LYS A 195 -23.07 -11.70 27.99
C LYS A 195 -22.52 -11.41 29.39
N GLU A 196 -21.26 -10.96 29.49
CA GLU A 196 -20.67 -10.56 30.78
C GLU A 196 -21.45 -9.41 31.43
N CYS A 197 -21.88 -8.42 30.66
CA CYS A 197 -22.71 -7.32 31.17
C CYS A 197 -24.05 -7.84 31.69
N SER A 198 -24.73 -8.72 30.94
CA SER A 198 -26.02 -9.31 31.34
C SER A 198 -25.89 -10.14 32.63
N GLU A 199 -24.81 -10.92 32.79
CA GLU A 199 -24.51 -11.66 34.01
C GLU A 199 -24.28 -10.71 35.21
N ARG A 200 -23.56 -9.61 35.01
CA ARG A 200 -23.36 -8.58 36.04
C ARG A 200 -24.65 -7.87 36.41
N GLU A 201 -25.50 -7.53 35.45
CA GLU A 201 -26.82 -6.94 35.70
C GLU A 201 -27.70 -7.88 36.51
N SER A 202 -27.71 -9.17 36.18
CA SER A 202 -28.42 -10.18 36.97
C SER A 202 -27.90 -10.27 38.41
N SER A 203 -26.57 -10.23 38.59
CA SER A 203 -25.95 -10.19 39.92
C SER A 203 -26.32 -8.94 40.71
N ILE A 204 -26.31 -7.76 40.08
CA ILE A 204 -26.71 -6.49 40.71
C ILE A 204 -28.18 -6.55 41.11
N ALA A 205 -29.06 -7.04 40.23
CA ALA A 205 -30.48 -7.18 40.53
C ALA A 205 -30.74 -8.09 41.74
N SER A 206 -30.02 -9.21 41.85
CA SER A 206 -30.09 -10.09 43.03
C SER A 206 -29.65 -9.37 44.31
N ARG A 207 -28.55 -8.61 44.25
CA ARG A 207 -28.05 -7.85 45.42
C ARG A 207 -28.99 -6.73 45.83
N LEU A 208 -29.62 -6.05 44.88
CA LEU A 208 -30.64 -5.04 45.15
C LEU A 208 -31.85 -5.65 45.86
N ALA A 209 -32.34 -6.80 45.40
CA ALA A 209 -33.44 -7.51 46.06
C ALA A 209 -33.08 -7.90 47.51
N GLU A 210 -31.86 -8.37 47.77
CA GLU A 210 -31.39 -8.65 49.12
C GLU A 210 -31.31 -7.40 50.01
N VAL A 211 -30.92 -6.25 49.45
CA VAL A 211 -30.88 -4.98 50.19
C VAL A 211 -32.29 -4.51 50.52
N GLU A 212 -33.22 -4.56 49.57
CA GLU A 212 -34.62 -4.20 49.80
C GLU A 212 -35.26 -5.08 50.89
N GLU A 213 -34.97 -6.39 50.90
CA GLU A 213 -35.44 -7.27 51.97
C GLU A 213 -34.86 -6.86 53.32
N LYS A 214 -33.57 -6.56 53.39
CA LYS A 214 -32.92 -6.08 54.62
C LYS A 214 -33.50 -4.76 55.08
N GLU A 215 -33.75 -3.81 54.20
CA GLU A 215 -34.40 -2.53 54.52
C GLU A 215 -35.79 -2.77 55.13
N ARG A 216 -36.62 -3.63 54.54
CA ARG A 216 -37.93 -3.97 55.11
C ARG A 216 -37.81 -4.59 56.50
N THR A 217 -36.85 -5.49 56.72
CA THR A 217 -36.63 -6.08 58.05
C THR A 217 -36.14 -5.03 59.06
N PHE A 218 -35.29 -4.10 58.62
CA PHE A 218 -34.78 -3.02 59.46
C PHE A 218 -35.91 -2.05 59.84
N GLU A 219 -36.73 -1.61 58.88
CA GLU A 219 -37.89 -0.75 59.11
C GLU A 219 -38.88 -1.39 60.09
N SER A 220 -39.15 -2.70 59.94
CA SER A 220 -40.01 -3.43 60.88
C SER A 220 -39.44 -3.41 62.30
N ARG A 221 -38.14 -3.69 62.43
CA ARG A 221 -37.46 -3.72 63.73
C ARG A 221 -37.37 -2.33 64.37
N GLU A 222 -37.16 -1.29 63.56
CA GLU A 222 -37.17 0.09 64.01
C GLU A 222 -38.55 0.47 64.53
N ARG A 223 -39.61 0.10 63.82
CA ARG A 223 -40.99 0.31 64.24
C ARG A 223 -41.28 -0.36 65.58
N GLU A 224 -40.92 -1.63 65.73
CA GLU A 224 -41.05 -2.36 67.00
C GLU A 224 -40.31 -1.65 68.15
N LYS A 225 -39.10 -1.13 67.89
CA LYS A 225 -38.34 -0.39 68.91
C LYS A 225 -38.97 0.95 69.26
N ARG A 226 -39.51 1.69 68.28
CA ARG A 226 -40.24 2.94 68.52
C ARG A 226 -41.52 2.70 69.31
N GLU A 227 -42.28 1.67 68.97
CA GLU A 227 -43.50 1.29 69.69
C GLU A 227 -43.18 0.86 71.13
N ALA A 228 -42.12 0.07 71.34
CA ALA A 228 -41.67 -0.31 72.67
C ALA A 228 -41.23 0.91 73.51
N PHE A 229 -40.53 1.87 72.89
CA PHE A 229 -40.10 3.10 73.54
C PHE A 229 -41.31 3.97 73.94
N GLU A 230 -42.30 4.14 73.06
CA GLU A 230 -43.49 4.93 73.37
C GLU A 230 -44.33 4.28 74.49
N ALA A 231 -44.46 2.95 74.47
CA ALA A 231 -45.13 2.22 75.54
C ALA A 231 -44.40 2.36 76.90
N GLU A 232 -43.07 2.36 76.88
CA GLU A 232 -42.27 2.59 78.08
C GLU A 232 -42.43 4.05 78.56
N LYS A 233 -42.43 5.02 77.65
CA LYS A 233 -42.69 6.43 77.95
C LYS A 233 -44.07 6.64 78.57
N GLU A 234 -45.13 6.07 78.00
CA GLU A 234 -46.49 6.13 78.57
C GLU A 234 -46.53 5.55 79.98
N ARG A 235 -45.82 4.44 80.22
CA ARG A 235 -45.69 3.86 81.56
C ARG A 235 -45.00 4.83 82.52
N TRP A 236 -43.88 5.43 82.12
CA TRP A 236 -43.16 6.41 82.93
C TRP A 236 -44.00 7.66 83.22
N GLU A 237 -44.79 8.14 82.26
CA GLU A 237 -45.70 9.26 82.44
C GLU A 237 -46.81 8.94 83.44
N LYS A 238 -47.34 7.72 83.40
CA LYS A 238 -48.31 7.24 84.39
C LYS A 238 -47.70 7.16 85.78
N ASP A 239 -46.54 6.51 85.92
CA ASP A 239 -45.81 6.38 87.18
C ASP A 239 -45.47 7.77 87.75
N ARG A 240 -45.04 8.71 86.89
CA ARG A 240 -44.80 10.11 87.25
C ARG A 240 -46.07 10.79 87.77
N SER A 241 -47.20 10.64 87.07
CA SER A 241 -48.48 11.23 87.49
C SER A 241 -48.94 10.68 88.85
N GLU A 242 -48.75 9.38 89.09
CA GLU A 242 -49.03 8.76 90.39
C GLU A 242 -48.13 9.34 91.50
N ILE A 243 -46.84 9.52 91.23
CA ILE A 243 -45.90 10.15 92.17
C ILE A 243 -46.29 11.61 92.44
N GLU A 244 -46.60 12.40 91.41
CA GLU A 244 -47.05 13.80 91.55
C GLU A 244 -48.32 13.90 92.40
N ASN A 245 -49.29 13.01 92.19
CA ASN A 245 -50.51 12.95 92.99
C ASN A 245 -50.20 12.62 94.46
N ASN A 246 -49.38 11.61 94.72
CA ASN A 246 -48.96 11.24 96.08
C ASN A 246 -48.20 12.37 96.79
N LEU A 247 -47.33 13.09 96.08
CA LEU A 247 -46.61 14.23 96.62
C LEU A 247 -47.55 15.38 96.93
N ASN A 248 -48.49 15.70 96.04
CA ASN A 248 -49.50 16.72 96.27
C ASN A 248 -50.41 16.40 97.45
N GLU A 249 -50.76 15.13 97.68
CA GLU A 249 -51.48 14.70 98.89
C GLU A 249 -50.65 14.92 100.15
N LYS A 250 -49.36 14.55 100.14
CA LYS A 250 -48.46 14.81 101.27
C LYS A 250 -48.26 16.29 101.54
N ILE A 251 -48.14 17.12 100.51
CA ILE A 251 -48.06 18.58 100.65
C ILE A 251 -49.32 19.09 101.36
N LYS A 252 -50.51 18.68 100.91
CA LYS A 252 -51.78 19.03 101.59
C LYS A 252 -51.83 18.57 103.04
N GLU A 253 -51.26 17.40 103.36
CA GLU A 253 -51.15 16.92 104.74
C GLU A 253 -50.21 17.80 105.57
N TYR A 254 -49.04 18.17 105.02
CA TYR A 254 -48.10 19.07 105.69
C TYR A 254 -48.66 20.47 105.87
N ASP A 255 -49.39 21.01 104.88
CA ASP A 255 -50.07 22.31 105.00
C ASP A 255 -51.10 22.31 106.13
N ARG A 256 -51.88 21.22 106.28
CA ARG A 256 -52.79 21.05 107.41
C ARG A 256 -52.05 21.01 108.74
N LYS A 257 -50.96 20.25 108.84
CA LYS A 257 -50.14 20.18 110.05
C LYS A 257 -49.50 21.52 110.40
N LEU A 258 -49.07 22.29 109.39
CA LEU A 258 -48.54 23.65 109.58
C LEU A 258 -49.64 24.58 110.11
N ALA A 259 -50.84 24.55 109.52
CA ALA A 259 -51.97 25.34 110.01
C ALA A 259 -52.36 24.96 111.46
N ASP A 260 -52.34 23.68 111.81
CA ASP A 260 -52.55 23.22 113.19
C ASP A 260 -51.45 23.72 114.14
N MET A 261 -50.18 23.71 113.71
CA MET A 261 -49.07 24.26 114.50
C MET A 261 -49.17 25.78 114.65
N GLU A 262 -49.56 26.51 113.62
CA GLU A 262 -49.80 27.96 113.66
C GLU A 262 -50.93 28.29 114.65
N ALA A 263 -52.04 27.55 114.60
CA ALA A 263 -53.13 27.69 115.56
C ALA A 263 -52.67 27.41 117.00
N VAL A 264 -51.85 26.38 117.22
CA VAL A 264 -51.24 26.10 118.53
C VAL A 264 -50.30 27.23 118.95
N SER A 265 -49.51 27.81 118.03
CA SER A 265 -48.66 28.97 118.30
C SER A 265 -49.47 30.18 118.75
N GLU A 266 -50.57 30.50 118.05
CA GLU A 266 -51.48 31.58 118.46
C GLU A 266 -52.07 31.33 119.86
N THR A 267 -52.41 30.08 120.21
CA THR A 267 -52.85 29.77 121.58
C THR A 267 -51.74 29.96 122.62
N PHE A 268 -50.49 29.68 122.26
CA PHE A 268 -49.33 29.90 123.13
C PHE A 268 -49.02 31.39 123.35
N ASP A 269 -49.13 32.21 122.30
CA ASP A 269 -48.91 33.65 122.39
C ASP A 269 -49.96 34.36 123.25
N ASN A 270 -51.16 33.76 123.36
CA ASN A 270 -52.24 34.22 124.22
C ASN A 270 -52.10 33.81 125.70
N ILE A 271 -51.06 33.05 126.08
CA ILE A 271 -50.80 32.69 127.48
C ILE A 271 -50.17 33.89 128.21
N LYS A 272 -50.97 34.57 129.05
CA LYS A 272 -50.45 35.54 130.02
C LYS A 272 -49.91 34.80 131.25
N TYR A 273 -48.59 34.85 131.44
CA TYR A 273 -47.94 34.34 132.65
C TYR A 273 -48.15 35.32 133.81
N ASP A 274 -48.56 34.82 134.96
CA ASP A 274 -48.64 35.58 136.21
C ASP A 274 -47.23 35.78 136.82
N ASP A 275 -47.02 36.86 137.58
CA ASP A 275 -45.72 37.26 138.14
C ASP A 275 -45.33 36.48 139.41
N SER A 276 -46.10 35.45 139.78
CA SER A 276 -45.80 34.54 140.89
C SER A 276 -44.54 33.70 140.63
N GLU A 277 -43.89 33.20 141.70
CA GLU A 277 -42.67 32.37 141.57
C GLU A 277 -42.91 31.09 140.74
N ASP A 278 -44.12 30.54 140.79
CA ASP A 278 -44.50 29.38 139.97
C ASP A 278 -44.77 29.78 138.50
N GLY A 279 -45.29 30.98 138.25
CA GLY A 279 -45.45 31.55 136.90
C GLY A 279 -44.11 31.82 136.20
N LYS A 280 -43.09 32.27 136.94
CA LYS A 280 -41.71 32.43 136.43
C LYS A 280 -41.06 31.09 136.11
N LYS A 281 -41.25 30.06 136.94
CA LYS A 281 -40.77 28.70 136.64
C LYS A 281 -41.43 28.11 135.40
N ALA A 282 -42.75 28.28 135.25
CA ALA A 282 -43.48 27.86 134.06
C ALA A 282 -42.95 28.55 132.78
N LYS A 283 -42.66 29.86 132.85
CA LYS A 283 -42.06 30.62 131.75
C LYS A 283 -40.67 30.12 131.34
N ILE A 284 -39.85 29.69 132.31
CA ILE A 284 -38.52 29.09 132.03
C ILE A 284 -38.68 27.74 131.31
N VAL A 285 -39.57 26.88 131.79
CA VAL A 285 -39.84 25.57 131.18
C VAL A 285 -40.36 25.74 129.75
N VAL A 286 -41.28 26.68 129.52
CA VAL A 286 -41.82 26.95 128.17
C VAL A 286 -40.76 27.54 127.23
N LYS A 287 -39.90 28.45 127.71
CA LYS A 287 -38.79 28.95 126.90
C LYS A 287 -37.79 27.86 126.53
N GLU A 288 -37.56 26.91 127.43
CA GLU A 288 -36.66 25.80 127.15
C GLU A 288 -37.28 24.80 126.16
N THR A 289 -38.57 24.50 126.24
CA THR A 289 -39.24 23.69 125.21
C THR A 289 -39.26 24.37 123.85
N ILE A 290 -39.47 25.68 123.77
CA ILE A 290 -39.35 26.43 122.50
C ILE A 290 -37.94 26.32 121.94
N ARG A 291 -36.92 26.47 122.78
CA ARG A 291 -35.51 26.36 122.35
C ARG A 291 -35.18 24.97 121.81
N VAL A 292 -35.70 23.91 122.44
CA VAL A 292 -35.55 22.53 121.97
C VAL A 292 -36.28 22.31 120.63
N SER A 293 -37.48 22.86 120.46
CA SER A 293 -38.24 22.77 119.20
C SER A 293 -37.57 23.52 118.05
N ILE A 294 -37.02 24.72 118.30
CA ILE A 294 -36.25 25.49 117.31
C ILE A 294 -35.03 24.69 116.87
N LYS A 295 -34.30 24.09 117.81
CA LYS A 295 -33.15 23.25 117.50
C LYS A 295 -33.52 22.02 116.66
N ALA A 296 -34.66 21.37 116.95
CA ALA A 296 -35.17 20.27 116.14
C ALA A 296 -35.57 20.72 114.71
N LEU A 297 -36.09 21.95 114.57
CA LEU A 297 -36.44 22.54 113.28
C LEU A 297 -35.18 22.88 112.46
N GLU A 298 -34.16 23.46 113.09
CA GLU A 298 -32.85 23.73 112.47
C GLU A 298 -32.18 22.42 111.99
N GLU A 299 -32.23 21.35 112.78
CA GLU A 299 -31.74 20.02 112.39
C GLU A 299 -32.51 19.43 111.19
N SER A 300 -33.80 19.74 111.05
CA SER A 300 -34.61 19.31 109.89
C SER A 300 -34.27 20.11 108.61
N ILE A 301 -34.04 21.42 108.74
CA ILE A 301 -33.63 22.29 107.63
C ILE A 301 -32.25 21.87 107.11
N GLN A 302 -31.32 21.53 108.01
CA GLN A 302 -30.00 21.06 107.63
C GLN A 302 -30.06 19.76 106.81
N LYS A 303 -30.93 18.82 107.21
CA LYS A 303 -31.17 17.59 106.42
C LYS A 303 -31.77 17.87 105.04
N PHE A 304 -32.64 18.87 104.91
CA PHE A 304 -33.16 19.28 103.60
C PHE A 304 -32.07 19.84 102.69
N LYS A 305 -31.14 20.65 103.20
CA LYS A 305 -30.00 21.15 102.43
C LYS A 305 -29.06 20.03 101.97
N GLU A 306 -28.80 19.06 102.85
CA GLU A 306 -28.02 17.87 102.50
C GLU A 306 -28.71 17.01 101.43
N LEU A 307 -30.04 16.91 101.47
CA LEU A 307 -30.82 16.24 100.43
C LEU A 307 -30.74 17.03 99.10
N ASP A 308 -30.85 18.35 99.14
CA ASP A 308 -30.79 19.21 97.95
C ASP A 308 -29.41 19.12 97.27
N GLU A 309 -28.30 19.18 98.02
CA GLU A 309 -26.96 18.96 97.48
C GLU A 309 -26.80 17.54 96.88
N LYS A 310 -27.41 16.54 97.52
CA LYS A 310 -27.35 15.15 97.06
C LYS A 310 -28.14 14.91 95.78
N TYR A 311 -29.30 15.55 95.61
CA TYR A 311 -30.15 15.40 94.42
C TYR A 311 -29.88 16.43 93.31
N ALA A 312 -29.31 17.60 93.63
CA ALA A 312 -28.81 18.59 92.67
C ALA A 312 -27.48 18.17 92.01
N SER A 313 -26.74 17.23 92.60
CA SER A 313 -25.56 16.60 91.98
C SER A 313 -25.88 15.57 90.88
N GLY A 314 -27.17 15.36 90.60
CA GLY A 314 -27.64 14.50 89.51
C GLY A 314 -27.90 15.24 88.20
N THR A 315 -28.59 14.55 87.30
CA THR A 315 -28.86 14.81 85.87
C THR A 315 -29.10 16.27 85.46
N PHE A 316 -29.62 17.13 86.34
CA PHE A 316 -29.95 18.52 86.06
C PHE A 316 -28.72 19.42 85.80
N LYS A 317 -27.60 19.19 86.50
CA LYS A 317 -26.34 19.93 86.26
C LYS A 317 -25.70 19.57 84.90
N GLY A 318 -26.00 18.38 84.39
CA GLY A 318 -25.55 17.92 83.06
C GLY A 318 -26.30 18.56 81.90
N PHE A 319 -27.50 19.12 82.11
CA PHE A 319 -28.27 19.81 81.07
C PHE A 319 -27.96 21.32 80.97
N SER A 320 -27.49 21.95 82.05
CA SER A 320 -27.14 23.38 82.01
C SER A 320 -25.86 23.66 81.21
N VAL A 321 -24.86 22.79 81.31
CA VAL A 321 -23.55 22.97 80.65
C VAL A 321 -23.67 22.97 79.10
N PRO A 322 -24.39 22.03 78.46
CA PRO A 322 -24.56 22.05 77.00
C PRO A 322 -25.33 23.26 76.47
N ILE A 323 -26.26 23.82 77.25
CA ILE A 323 -27.03 25.01 76.85
C ILE A 323 -26.12 26.25 76.84
N ASP A 324 -25.28 26.39 77.87
CA ASP A 324 -24.31 27.47 77.96
C ASP A 324 -23.26 27.37 76.83
N GLU A 325 -22.80 26.16 76.49
CA GLU A 325 -21.89 25.92 75.36
C GLU A 325 -22.49 26.31 74.01
N ILE A 326 -23.77 25.99 73.78
CA ILE A 326 -24.49 26.37 72.55
C ILE A 326 -24.62 27.89 72.45
N ASN A 327 -24.93 28.57 73.56
CA ASN A 327 -25.03 30.03 73.59
C ASN A 327 -23.68 30.70 73.30
N LEU A 328 -22.59 30.19 73.88
CA LEU A 328 -21.23 30.68 73.60
C LEU A 328 -20.86 30.50 72.12
N ALA A 329 -21.15 29.33 71.54
CA ALA A 329 -20.89 29.07 70.12
C ALA A 329 -21.74 29.96 69.19
N TYR A 330 -22.97 30.29 69.58
CA TYR A 330 -23.84 31.18 68.82
C TYR A 330 -23.33 32.63 68.83
N GLU A 331 -22.84 33.13 69.97
CA GLU A 331 -22.24 34.46 70.05
C GLU A 331 -20.92 34.54 69.25
N GLU A 332 -20.12 33.48 69.25
CA GLU A 332 -18.92 33.39 68.40
C GLU A 332 -19.27 33.48 66.91
N LEU A 333 -20.31 32.77 66.45
CA LEU A 333 -20.76 32.85 65.07
C LEU A 333 -21.18 34.27 64.67
N LYS A 334 -21.92 34.98 65.54
CA LYS A 334 -22.31 36.38 65.28
C LYS A 334 -21.11 37.30 65.19
N SER A 335 -20.13 37.12 66.09
CA SER A 335 -18.89 37.89 66.12
C SER A 335 -18.10 37.72 64.82
N GLN A 336 -17.89 36.47 64.39
CA GLN A 336 -17.18 36.17 63.14
C GLN A 336 -17.93 36.68 61.91
N TYR A 337 -19.26 36.53 61.87
CA TYR A 337 -20.06 37.06 60.77
C TYR A 337 -19.96 38.60 60.66
N ALA A 338 -19.97 39.31 61.79
CA ALA A 338 -19.80 40.77 61.81
C ALA A 338 -18.42 41.18 61.28
N ALA A 339 -17.35 40.49 61.70
CA ALA A 339 -16.00 40.75 61.23
C ALA A 339 -15.84 40.49 59.71
N ILE A 340 -16.42 39.40 59.20
CA ILE A 340 -16.39 39.06 57.78
C ILE A 340 -17.18 40.07 56.95
N LYS A 341 -18.32 40.54 57.46
CA LYS A 341 -19.13 41.56 56.80
C LYS A 341 -18.38 42.89 56.67
N GLU A 342 -17.71 43.34 57.74
CA GLU A 342 -16.88 44.53 57.72
C GLU A 342 -15.67 44.38 56.78
N HIS A 343 -15.02 43.22 56.77
CA HIS A 343 -13.92 42.92 55.85
C HIS A 343 -14.38 42.89 54.38
N ALA A 344 -15.55 42.31 54.08
CA ALA A 344 -16.08 42.26 52.72
C ALA A 344 -16.47 43.66 52.21
N GLU A 345 -17.08 44.49 53.07
CA GLU A 345 -17.44 45.87 52.74
C GLU A 345 -16.19 46.76 52.51
N SER A 346 -15.10 46.52 53.24
CA SER A 346 -13.84 47.26 53.07
C SER A 346 -12.96 46.78 51.92
N SER A 347 -13.00 45.49 51.58
CA SER A 347 -12.17 44.90 50.52
C SER A 347 -12.67 45.15 49.10
N GLY A 348 -13.95 45.54 48.93
CA GLY A 348 -14.55 45.80 47.61
C GLY A 348 -14.75 44.55 46.74
N LEU A 349 -14.55 43.34 47.29
CA LEU A 349 -14.78 42.06 46.64
C LEU A 349 -16.22 41.58 46.90
N ASP A 350 -16.91 41.09 45.86
CA ASP A 350 -18.28 40.62 45.99
C ASP A 350 -18.36 39.20 46.59
N PHE A 351 -18.60 39.15 47.90
CA PHE A 351 -18.89 37.92 48.65
C PHE A 351 -20.36 37.81 49.06
N SER A 352 -21.28 38.51 48.37
CA SER A 352 -22.71 38.57 48.74
C SER A 352 -23.38 37.19 48.88
N VAL A 353 -23.07 36.25 47.99
CA VAL A 353 -23.59 34.86 48.05
C VAL A 353 -23.07 34.12 49.28
N TRP A 354 -21.82 34.35 49.67
CA TRP A 354 -21.20 33.71 50.84
C TRP A 354 -21.78 34.27 52.15
N LEU A 355 -21.90 35.59 52.23
CA LEU A 355 -22.53 36.29 53.34
C LEU A 355 -23.99 35.85 53.51
N GLY A 356 -24.74 35.71 52.41
CA GLY A 356 -26.13 35.22 52.45
C GLY A 356 -26.26 33.79 53.01
N LYS A 357 -25.27 32.92 52.81
CA LYS A 357 -25.25 31.58 53.43
C LYS A 357 -25.03 31.64 54.94
N ILE A 358 -24.05 32.44 55.38
CA ILE A 358 -23.78 32.61 56.82
C ILE A 358 -24.98 33.27 57.52
N GLU A 359 -25.58 34.29 56.91
CA GLU A 359 -26.77 34.97 57.42
C GLU A 359 -27.95 34.00 57.57
N ASN A 360 -28.17 33.12 56.60
CA ASN A 360 -29.22 32.10 56.70
C ASN A 360 -28.96 31.10 57.85
N CYS A 361 -27.70 30.68 58.05
CA CYS A 361 -27.32 29.85 59.20
C CYS A 361 -27.58 30.55 60.54
N VAL A 362 -27.30 31.86 60.64
CA VAL A 362 -27.56 32.66 61.85
C VAL A 362 -29.07 32.77 62.11
N LEU A 363 -29.88 33.03 61.06
CA LEU A 363 -31.34 33.17 61.19
C LEU A 363 -32.00 31.85 61.60
N GLU A 364 -31.60 30.72 61.00
CA GLU A 364 -32.13 29.41 61.39
C GLU A 364 -31.64 29.00 62.79
N ALA A 365 -30.38 29.28 63.14
CA ALA A 365 -29.89 29.05 64.51
C ALA A 365 -30.69 29.83 65.57
N ASP A 366 -31.01 31.10 65.32
CA ASP A 366 -31.82 31.96 66.20
C ASP A 366 -33.25 31.42 66.37
N LYS A 367 -33.84 31.00 65.25
CA LYS A 367 -35.19 30.43 65.21
C LYS A 367 -35.28 29.13 66.01
N TYR A 368 -34.30 28.23 65.85
CA TYR A 368 -34.26 26.98 66.60
C TYR A 368 -33.94 27.19 68.07
N LEU A 369 -33.08 28.16 68.41
CA LEU A 369 -32.77 28.51 69.80
C LEU A 369 -34.00 29.04 70.54
N LYS A 370 -34.76 29.96 69.91
CA LYS A 370 -36.04 30.47 70.43
C LYS A 370 -37.12 29.39 70.57
N SER A 371 -37.02 28.34 69.76
CA SER A 371 -37.96 27.21 69.74
C SER A 371 -37.50 26.04 70.61
N PHE A 372 -36.41 26.19 71.38
CA PHE A 372 -35.81 25.17 72.26
C PHE A 372 -35.35 23.88 71.54
N PHE A 373 -35.07 23.96 70.22
CA PHE A 373 -34.49 22.89 69.41
C PHE A 373 -32.96 23.01 69.38
N PHE A 374 -32.31 22.62 70.48
CA PHE A 374 -30.89 22.88 70.72
C PHE A 374 -29.93 22.14 69.77
N ALA A 375 -30.27 20.92 69.34
CA ALA A 375 -29.40 20.13 68.45
C ALA A 375 -29.37 20.72 67.03
N GLU A 376 -30.54 21.13 66.53
CA GLU A 376 -30.71 21.78 65.24
C GLU A 376 -30.07 23.16 65.24
N SER A 377 -30.20 23.92 66.34
CA SER A 377 -29.50 25.19 66.52
C SER A 377 -27.99 24.99 66.47
N TYR A 378 -27.46 24.04 67.24
CA TYR A 378 -26.02 23.73 67.26
C TYR A 378 -25.48 23.32 65.88
N ARG A 379 -26.23 22.52 65.12
CA ARG A 379 -25.85 22.12 63.76
C ARG A 379 -25.71 23.33 62.83
N ASN A 380 -26.68 24.24 62.85
CA ASN A 380 -26.62 25.47 62.05
C ASN A 380 -25.47 26.39 62.49
N ILE A 381 -25.18 26.43 63.80
CA ILE A 381 -24.05 27.19 64.35
C ILE A 381 -22.72 26.64 63.81
N VAL A 382 -22.52 25.32 63.88
CA VAL A 382 -21.30 24.67 63.38
C VAL A 382 -21.15 24.85 61.86
N GLU A 383 -22.25 24.72 61.11
CA GLU A 383 -22.23 24.95 59.67
C GLU A 383 -21.86 26.41 59.35
N GLY A 384 -22.44 27.38 60.07
CA GLY A 384 -22.07 28.79 59.95
C GLY A 384 -20.59 29.05 60.21
N LEU A 385 -20.04 28.50 61.29
CA LEU A 385 -18.62 28.63 61.64
C LEU A 385 -17.71 28.01 60.58
N SER A 386 -18.15 26.91 59.93
CA SER A 386 -17.40 26.31 58.83
C SER A 386 -17.31 27.23 57.61
N TYR A 387 -18.40 27.95 57.28
CA TYR A 387 -18.39 28.95 56.22
C TYR A 387 -17.54 30.17 56.57
N CYS A 388 -17.53 30.59 57.85
CA CYS A 388 -16.63 31.65 58.31
C CYS A 388 -15.16 31.27 58.12
N LYS A 389 -14.79 30.04 58.47
CA LYS A 389 -13.42 29.53 58.27
C LYS A 389 -13.05 29.43 56.78
N GLY A 390 -13.97 28.97 55.94
CA GLY A 390 -13.75 28.93 54.50
C GLY A 390 -13.53 30.31 53.88
N TYR A 391 -14.13 31.36 54.44
CA TYR A 391 -13.87 32.74 54.02
C TYR A 391 -12.43 33.17 54.35
N GLU A 392 -11.96 32.88 55.56
CA GLU A 392 -10.58 33.15 56.00
C GLU A 392 -9.54 32.47 55.09
N ASP A 393 -9.79 31.20 54.72
CA ASP A 393 -8.93 30.45 53.80
C ASP A 393 -8.87 31.11 52.41
N ILE A 394 -10.00 31.57 51.88
CA ILE A 394 -10.05 32.25 50.58
C ILE A 394 -9.30 33.58 50.61
N ILE A 395 -9.46 34.38 51.66
CA ILE A 395 -8.72 35.63 51.81
C ILE A 395 -7.22 35.37 51.90
N THR A 396 -6.82 34.31 52.61
CA THR A 396 -5.41 33.89 52.69
C THR A 396 -4.85 33.54 51.31
N ILE A 397 -5.61 32.78 50.51
CA ILE A 397 -5.22 32.45 49.13
C ILE A 397 -5.11 33.71 48.28
N LEU A 398 -6.11 34.60 48.33
CA LEU A 398 -6.11 35.85 47.57
C LEU A 398 -4.93 36.76 47.93
N ASN A 399 -4.60 36.87 49.22
CA ASN A 399 -3.44 37.63 49.69
C ASN A 399 -2.12 37.02 49.20
N ASN A 400 -2.01 35.69 49.14
CA ASN A 400 -0.84 35.02 48.57
C ASN A 400 -0.70 35.30 47.06
N TYR A 401 -1.80 35.34 46.32
CA TYR A 401 -1.80 35.72 44.90
C TYR A 401 -1.48 37.20 44.68
N ALA A 402 -2.02 38.10 45.52
CA ALA A 402 -1.72 39.52 45.45
C ALA A 402 -0.25 39.80 45.80
N SER A 403 0.30 39.10 46.79
CA SER A 403 1.72 39.17 47.16
C SER A 403 2.65 38.63 46.08
N ALA A 404 2.17 37.74 45.22
CA ALA A 404 2.89 37.27 44.04
C ALA A 404 2.83 38.26 42.86
N SER A 405 1.89 39.22 42.88
CA SER A 405 1.67 40.21 41.82
C SER A 405 2.40 41.54 42.05
N GLU A 406 2.96 41.80 43.24
CA GLU A 406 3.67 43.04 43.56
C GLU A 406 5.11 42.80 44.06
N ALA A 407 6.08 42.78 43.14
CA ALA A 407 7.46 43.25 43.34
C ALA A 407 8.15 43.50 41.97
N PRO A 408 9.26 44.27 41.89
CA PRO A 408 9.35 45.57 41.23
C PRO A 408 9.86 45.50 39.78
N GLY A 409 9.59 46.58 39.04
CA GLY A 409 9.94 46.75 37.64
C GLY A 409 11.43 46.66 37.30
N GLU A 410 11.65 46.21 36.06
CA GLU A 410 12.79 46.45 35.16
C GLU A 410 14.14 46.79 35.81
N GLU A 411 14.92 45.76 36.17
CA GLU A 411 16.33 45.70 35.81
C GLU A 411 16.68 44.27 35.37
N ALA A 412 17.44 44.19 34.28
CA ALA A 412 17.75 42.96 33.57
C ALA A 412 18.47 41.92 34.43
N SER A 413 17.87 40.73 34.58
CA SER A 413 18.62 39.48 34.66
C SER A 413 17.84 38.33 34.03
N ASP A 414 18.44 37.83 32.95
CA ASP A 414 18.20 36.59 32.23
C ASP A 414 17.72 35.42 33.12
N THR A 415 16.50 34.92 32.91
CA THR A 415 16.17 33.52 33.25
C THR A 415 15.05 32.98 32.36
N SER A 416 15.47 32.12 31.45
CA SER A 416 14.75 31.22 30.54
C SER A 416 13.40 30.67 31.04
N ASP A 417 12.46 30.59 30.07
CA ASP A 417 11.23 29.78 30.05
C ASP A 417 11.23 28.58 31.03
N GLY A 418 10.22 28.53 31.92
CA GLY A 418 10.04 27.53 32.98
C GLY A 418 9.59 26.14 32.50
N TRP A 419 10.29 25.56 31.53
CA TRP A 419 10.13 24.16 31.17
C TRP A 419 11.07 23.29 32.03
N ILE A 420 10.50 22.40 32.85
CA ILE A 420 11.27 21.51 33.73
C ILE A 420 11.54 20.18 33.01
N ASP A 421 12.83 19.89 32.81
CA ASP A 421 13.29 18.61 32.27
C ASP A 421 13.28 17.52 33.36
N LEU A 422 12.34 16.57 33.25
CA LEU A 422 12.16 15.46 34.18
C LEU A 422 13.32 14.46 34.12
N TYR A 423 13.97 14.31 32.96
CA TYR A 423 15.16 13.47 32.84
C TYR A 423 16.35 14.13 33.52
N LYS A 424 16.46 15.47 33.46
CA LYS A 424 17.45 16.24 34.22
C LYS A 424 17.25 16.11 35.73
N VAL A 425 16.00 16.18 36.21
CA VAL A 425 15.70 15.95 37.64
C VAL A 425 16.06 14.52 38.10
N LEU A 426 15.84 13.53 37.23
CA LEU A 426 16.11 12.13 37.57
C LEU A 426 17.60 11.75 37.54
N TYR A 427 18.38 12.37 36.64
CA TYR A 427 19.80 12.05 36.48
C TYR A 427 20.73 13.06 37.17
N ASP A 428 20.26 14.29 37.45
CA ASP A 428 20.98 15.36 38.16
C ASP A 428 22.42 15.51 37.60
N ASP A 429 23.45 15.24 38.40
CA ASP A 429 24.86 15.30 37.97
C ASP A 429 25.24 14.30 36.85
N GLU A 430 24.46 13.23 36.66
CA GLU A 430 24.67 12.21 35.61
C GLU A 430 23.89 12.51 34.32
N TYR A 431 23.26 13.68 34.23
CA TYR A 431 22.56 14.14 33.04
C TYR A 431 23.54 14.60 31.96
N ASP A 432 23.34 14.11 30.74
CA ASP A 432 24.13 14.42 29.56
C ASP A 432 23.19 14.74 28.38
N GLU A 433 23.25 15.98 27.89
CA GLU A 433 22.43 16.48 26.77
C GLU A 433 22.65 15.74 25.44
N ALA A 434 23.77 15.03 25.30
CA ALA A 434 24.06 14.20 24.14
C ALA A 434 23.32 12.85 24.17
N THR A 435 22.84 12.42 25.33
CA THR A 435 22.17 11.14 25.54
C THR A 435 20.66 11.28 25.34
N ASP A 436 20.06 10.35 24.57
CA ASP A 436 18.61 10.30 24.42
C ASP A 436 17.96 9.41 25.49
N TYR A 437 17.52 10.04 26.57
CA TYR A 437 16.88 9.36 27.70
C TYR A 437 15.48 8.81 27.38
N THR A 438 14.87 9.21 26.25
CA THR A 438 13.56 8.66 25.83
C THR A 438 13.66 7.19 25.44
N GLU A 439 14.83 6.70 25.01
CA GLU A 439 15.05 5.29 24.65
C GLU A 439 15.21 4.35 25.85
N PHE A 440 15.31 4.88 27.07
CA PHE A 440 15.63 4.08 28.25
C PHE A 440 14.41 3.24 28.69
N ASP A 441 14.64 1.96 28.99
CA ASP A 441 13.58 1.10 29.50
C ASP A 441 13.20 1.50 30.94
N ILE A 442 11.96 1.22 31.36
CA ILE A 442 11.43 1.56 32.70
C ILE A 442 12.33 0.98 33.79
N LYS A 443 12.98 -0.17 33.55
CA LYS A 443 13.95 -0.78 34.47
C LYS A 443 15.17 0.10 34.73
N GLN A 444 15.66 0.83 33.72
CA GLN A 444 16.80 1.73 33.84
C GLN A 444 16.41 2.99 34.62
N LEU A 445 15.27 3.59 34.29
CA LEU A 445 14.73 4.75 35.02
C LEU A 445 14.45 4.43 36.49
N LYS A 446 13.86 3.26 36.77
CA LYS A 446 13.59 2.79 38.14
C LYS A 446 14.86 2.60 38.95
N ARG A 447 15.93 2.15 38.31
CA ARG A 447 17.24 1.98 38.96
C ARG A 447 17.81 3.35 39.35
N GLN A 448 17.71 4.34 38.47
CA GLN A 448 18.19 5.68 38.75
C GLN A 448 17.35 6.37 39.82
N TYR A 449 16.03 6.30 39.75
CA TYR A 449 15.13 6.83 40.77
C TYR A 449 15.48 6.30 42.17
N ARG A 450 15.69 4.98 42.30
CA ARG A 450 16.08 4.36 43.59
C ARG A 450 17.41 4.86 44.11
N LYS A 451 18.36 5.16 43.21
CA LYS A 451 19.66 5.72 43.57
C LYS A 451 19.47 7.13 44.13
N MET A 452 18.75 7.98 43.41
CA MET A 452 18.48 9.37 43.80
C MET A 452 17.63 9.48 45.07
N ALA A 453 16.59 8.66 45.20
CA ALA A 453 15.73 8.63 46.37
C ALA A 453 16.48 8.20 47.64
N LYS A 454 17.51 7.36 47.50
CA LYS A 454 18.41 6.99 48.61
C LYS A 454 19.45 8.07 48.91
N MET A 455 19.76 8.95 47.98
CA MET A 455 20.67 10.07 48.19
C MET A 455 19.95 11.21 48.90
N PHE A 456 18.80 11.63 48.38
CA PHE A 456 18.01 12.75 48.90
C PHE A 456 16.91 12.35 49.90
N HIS A 457 17.01 11.17 50.53
CA HIS A 457 16.03 10.78 51.55
C HIS A 457 16.10 11.74 52.75
N PRO A 458 14.96 12.22 53.30
CA PRO A 458 14.96 13.16 54.42
C PRO A 458 15.72 12.63 55.66
N ASP A 459 15.71 11.31 55.91
CA ASP A 459 16.50 10.68 56.99
C ASP A 459 18.02 10.83 56.87
N LYS A 460 18.55 11.16 55.68
CA LYS A 460 19.98 11.38 55.47
C LYS A 460 20.39 12.85 55.60
N ALA A 461 19.42 13.76 55.71
CA ALA A 461 19.71 15.18 55.73
C ALA A 461 20.25 15.61 57.11
N THR A 462 21.33 16.39 57.10
CA THR A 462 21.81 17.16 58.24
C THR A 462 20.94 18.40 58.44
N GLU A 463 20.96 19.02 59.63
CA GLU A 463 20.11 20.19 59.96
C GLU A 463 20.22 21.32 58.92
N ASP A 464 21.41 21.54 58.37
CA ASP A 464 21.68 22.59 57.38
C ASP A 464 21.14 22.29 55.96
N ASN A 465 20.90 21.03 55.62
CA ASN A 465 20.53 20.61 54.25
C ASN A 465 19.13 19.98 54.19
N ARG A 466 18.36 20.05 55.28
CA ARG A 466 17.04 19.42 55.38
C ARG A 466 16.06 19.97 54.36
N GLU A 467 16.07 21.28 54.12
CA GLU A 467 15.19 21.93 53.16
C GLU A 467 15.52 21.49 51.72
N GLU A 468 16.80 21.55 51.33
CA GLU A 468 17.24 21.15 49.98
C GLU A 468 16.93 19.67 49.68
N TYR A 469 17.18 18.78 50.64
CA TYR A 469 16.89 17.35 50.47
C TYR A 469 15.39 17.10 50.34
N THR A 470 14.58 17.82 51.12
CA THR A 470 13.11 17.69 51.06
C THR A 470 12.57 18.19 49.72
N GLU A 471 13.09 19.31 49.22
CA GLU A 471 12.66 19.87 47.94
C GLU A 471 13.10 19.00 46.75
N ARG A 472 14.37 18.55 46.72
CA ARG A 472 14.84 17.62 45.68
C ARG A 472 14.11 16.28 45.74
N PHE A 473 13.81 15.76 46.93
CA PHE A 473 13.04 14.53 47.08
C PHE A 473 11.60 14.68 46.55
N LYS A 474 10.99 15.85 46.78
CA LYS A 474 9.66 16.18 46.24
C LYS A 474 9.69 16.22 44.70
N GLN A 475 10.63 16.96 44.11
CA GLN A 475 10.80 17.04 42.65
C GLN A 475 11.09 15.67 42.02
N LEU A 476 11.90 14.84 42.69
CA LEU A 476 12.21 13.48 42.24
C LEU A 476 10.97 12.57 42.22
N ASN A 477 10.10 12.68 43.23
CA ASN A 477 8.85 11.91 43.28
C ASN A 477 7.88 12.36 42.19
N GLU A 478 7.72 13.67 41.98
CA GLU A 478 6.88 14.24 40.92
C GLU A 478 7.37 13.78 39.53
N ALA A 479 8.68 13.77 39.29
CA ALA A 479 9.25 13.25 38.05
C ALA A 479 9.00 11.74 37.87
N TRP A 480 9.14 10.95 38.93
CA TRP A 480 8.90 9.51 38.87
C TRP A 480 7.43 9.15 38.64
N ASP A 481 6.48 9.91 39.20
CA ASP A 481 5.04 9.68 38.99
C ASP A 481 4.61 9.84 37.54
N ILE A 482 5.33 10.65 36.77
CA ILE A 482 5.12 10.84 35.33
C ILE A 482 5.89 9.78 34.54
N LEU A 483 7.19 9.62 34.79
CA LEU A 483 8.08 8.73 34.02
C LEU A 483 7.81 7.23 34.26
N SER A 484 7.21 6.85 35.39
CA SER A 484 6.90 5.45 35.70
C SER A 484 5.64 4.92 35.01
N ASN A 485 4.72 5.81 34.62
CA ASN A 485 3.49 5.45 33.93
C ASN A 485 3.69 5.55 32.42
N ALA A 486 3.47 4.45 31.69
CA ALA A 486 3.70 4.38 30.26
C ALA A 486 2.92 5.41 29.43
N GLU A 487 1.68 5.73 29.81
CA GLU A 487 0.83 6.69 29.09
C GLU A 487 1.29 8.15 29.34
N LYS A 488 1.57 8.48 30.60
CA LYS A 488 2.06 9.80 30.99
C LYS A 488 3.44 10.07 30.42
N ARG A 489 4.32 9.06 30.43
CA ARG A 489 5.65 9.12 29.83
C ARG A 489 5.59 9.33 28.32
N ALA A 490 4.75 8.59 27.58
CA ALA A 490 4.62 8.79 26.13
C ALA A 490 4.20 10.23 25.77
N THR A 491 3.30 10.82 26.57
CA THR A 491 2.88 12.21 26.41
C THR A 491 4.04 13.18 26.69
N TYR A 492 4.77 12.96 27.77
CA TYR A 492 5.94 13.77 28.13
C TYR A 492 7.08 13.65 27.09
N ASP A 493 7.40 12.45 26.63
CA ASP A 493 8.46 12.21 25.65
C ASP A 493 8.16 12.91 24.31
N SER A 494 6.87 12.99 23.92
CA SER A 494 6.45 13.71 22.72
C SER A 494 6.66 15.23 22.82
N THR A 495 6.45 15.82 23.99
CA THR A 495 6.68 17.26 24.22
C THR A 495 8.15 17.55 24.50
N TYR A 496 8.86 16.62 25.14
CA TYR A 496 10.29 16.68 25.43
C TYR A 496 11.14 16.83 24.17
N VAL A 497 10.90 16.03 23.13
CA VAL A 497 11.65 16.14 21.87
C VAL A 497 11.41 17.49 21.20
N ALA A 498 10.15 17.96 21.18
CA ALA A 498 9.79 19.25 20.59
C ALA A 498 10.40 20.45 21.35
N SER A 499 10.41 20.43 22.68
CA SER A 499 11.03 21.47 23.51
C SER A 499 12.56 21.43 23.46
N ARG A 500 13.17 20.24 23.46
CA ARG A 500 14.63 20.08 23.34
C ARG A 500 15.13 20.65 22.01
N ASP A 501 14.42 20.40 20.92
CA ASP A 501 14.81 20.86 19.59
C ASP A 501 14.58 22.38 19.40
N SER A 502 13.57 22.96 20.06
CA SER A 502 13.32 24.40 20.07
C SER A 502 14.33 25.19 20.90
N HIS A 503 14.81 24.64 22.03
CA HIS A 503 15.92 25.21 22.80
C HIS A 503 17.26 25.13 22.04
N LYS A 504 17.55 23.99 21.39
CA LYS A 504 18.76 23.84 20.54
C LYS A 504 18.81 24.79 19.33
N THR A 505 17.66 25.24 18.84
CA THR A 505 17.56 26.21 17.72
C THR A 505 17.57 27.67 18.17
N ARG A 506 17.32 27.95 19.46
CA ARG A 506 17.45 29.28 20.07
C ARG A 506 18.89 29.64 20.47
N GLU A 507 19.73 28.64 20.73
CA GLU A 507 21.13 28.82 21.14
C GLU A 507 22.17 28.80 19.99
N LYS A 508 21.73 28.59 18.74
CA LYS A 508 22.56 28.76 17.52
C LYS A 508 22.17 30.02 16.79
#